data_AF-A0A6N6WQJ8-F1
#
_entry.id   AF-A0A6N6WQJ8-F1
#
_cell.length_a   1.000
_cell.length_b   1.000
_cell.length_c   1.000
_cell.angle_alpha   90.00
_cell.angle_beta   90.00
_cell.angle_gamma   90.00
#
_symmetry.space_group_name_H-M   'P 1'
#
loop_
_entity.id
_entity.type
_entity.pdbx_description
1 polymer ?
#
loop_
_entity_poly.entity_id
_entity_poly.type
_entity_poly.pdbx_seq_one_letter_code
_entity_poly.pdbx_strand_id
1 'polypeptide(L)'
;VVIKPSGVAYETMKAADMVVVDMSGKVVEGEYRPSSDTATHLELYRRYPSLGGIVHTHSTHATAWAQAGLAIPALGTTHADYFFGDIPCTRGLSEEEVQGEYELNTGKVIIETLGNAEPLHTPGIVVYQHGPFAWGK
;
A
#
# COMPACT_ATOMS: atom_id res chain seq x y z
N VAL A 1 12.47 6.62 4.66
CA VAL A 1 11.03 6.41 4.96
C VAL A 1 10.91 6.06 6.43
N VAL A 2 9.90 6.60 7.13
CA VAL A 2 9.57 6.21 8.51
C VAL A 2 8.35 5.29 8.46
N ILE A 3 8.41 4.13 9.08
CA ILE A 3 7.35 3.12 9.01
C ILE A 3 7.07 2.50 10.38
N LYS A 4 5.84 2.01 10.56
CA LYS A 4 5.38 1.32 11.76
C LYS A 4 6.30 0.13 12.08
N PRO A 5 6.62 -0.11 13.37
CA PRO A 5 7.30 -1.33 13.80
C PRO A 5 6.40 -2.57 13.69
N SER A 6 7.01 -3.71 13.36
CA SER A 6 6.35 -5.01 13.41
C SER A 6 6.26 -5.53 14.85
N GLY A 7 5.12 -6.16 15.19
CA GLY A 7 4.91 -6.82 16.49
C GLY A 7 4.62 -5.89 17.67
N VAL A 8 4.45 -4.58 17.46
CA VAL A 8 4.09 -3.62 18.52
C VAL A 8 2.59 -3.31 18.45
N ALA A 9 1.90 -3.47 19.58
CA ALA A 9 0.48 -3.16 19.72
C ALA A 9 0.24 -1.64 19.63
N TYR A 10 -0.87 -1.23 18.99
CA TYR A 10 -1.15 0.19 18.76
C TYR A 10 -1.34 0.97 20.06
N GLU A 11 -1.91 0.33 21.08
CA GLU A 11 -2.23 0.94 22.38
C GLU A 11 -0.99 1.37 23.16
N THR A 12 0.15 0.72 22.89
CA THR A 12 1.42 0.97 23.59
C THR A 12 2.45 1.66 22.72
N MET A 13 2.18 1.81 21.42
CA MET A 13 3.11 2.33 20.44
C MET A 13 3.38 3.82 20.66
N LYS A 14 4.65 4.20 20.54
CA LYS A 14 5.15 5.56 20.71
C LYS A 14 5.87 6.02 19.47
N ALA A 15 6.04 7.33 19.33
CA ALA A 15 6.80 7.91 18.23
C ALA A 15 8.25 7.36 18.14
N ALA A 16 8.87 7.07 19.29
CA ALA A 16 10.20 6.48 19.37
C ALA A 16 10.29 5.03 18.88
N ASP A 17 9.16 4.33 18.74
CA ASP A 17 9.13 2.94 18.25
C ASP A 17 9.14 2.86 16.72
N MET A 18 8.97 4.01 16.04
CA MET A 18 8.96 4.08 14.59
C MET A 18 10.33 3.72 14.02
N VAL A 19 10.34 3.02 12.89
CA VAL A 19 11.58 2.54 12.27
C VAL A 19 11.89 3.38 11.04
N VAL A 20 13.12 3.89 10.95
CA VAL A 20 13.63 4.61 9.79
C VAL A 20 14.36 3.63 8.89
N VAL A 21 13.92 3.54 7.65
CA VAL A 21 14.57 2.75 6.59
C VAL A 21 15.04 3.65 5.45
N ASP A 22 16.15 3.29 4.82
CA ASP A 22 16.59 3.92 3.59
C ASP A 22 15.80 3.39 2.37
N MET A 23 16.07 3.95 1.19
CA MET A 23 15.41 3.53 -0.06
C MET A 23 15.87 2.17 -0.58
N SER A 24 16.80 1.48 0.09
CA SER A 24 17.13 0.07 -0.16
C SER A 24 16.38 -0.89 0.77
N GLY A 25 15.72 -0.36 1.81
CA GLY A 25 15.04 -1.15 2.84
C GLY A 25 15.91 -1.49 4.05
N LYS A 26 17.14 -0.98 4.10
CA LYS A 26 18.01 -1.15 5.26
C LYS A 26 17.54 -0.23 6.38
N VAL A 27 17.47 -0.76 7.60
CA VAL A 27 17.19 0.01 8.81
C VAL A 27 18.36 0.97 9.08
N VAL A 28 18.04 2.25 9.20
CA VAL A 28 18.97 3.34 9.52
C VAL A 28 18.86 3.73 10.99
N GLU A 29 17.65 3.71 11.55
CA GLU A 29 17.36 4.06 12.94
C GLU A 29 16.11 3.29 13.44
N GLY A 30 16.09 2.96 14.74
CA GLY A 30 14.99 2.25 15.40
C GLY A 30 15.42 0.93 16.05
N GLU A 31 14.78 0.56 17.15
CA GLU A 31 15.08 -0.69 17.89
C GLU A 31 14.28 -1.90 17.37
N TYR A 32 13.12 -1.64 16.76
CA TYR A 32 12.21 -2.66 16.26
C TYR A 32 12.50 -3.05 14.82
N ARG A 33 11.95 -4.20 14.41
CA ARG A 33 11.86 -4.55 12.99
C ARG A 33 10.81 -3.67 12.32
N PRO A 34 11.04 -3.20 11.08
CA PRO A 34 10.02 -2.45 10.35
C PRO A 34 8.86 -3.39 9.94
N SER A 35 7.74 -2.82 9.48
CA SER A 35 6.59 -3.58 8.96
C SER A 35 7.02 -4.59 7.89
N SER A 36 6.34 -5.73 7.79
CA SER A 36 6.51 -6.67 6.66
C SER A 36 6.25 -5.97 5.32
N ASP A 37 5.29 -5.04 5.27
CA ASP A 37 4.89 -4.30 4.05
C ASP A 37 5.91 -3.23 3.61
N THR A 38 7.08 -3.15 4.26
CA THR A 38 8.11 -2.15 3.94
C THR A 38 8.53 -2.21 2.48
N ALA A 39 8.68 -3.40 1.90
CA ALA A 39 9.06 -3.56 0.51
C ALA A 39 8.01 -2.95 -0.44
N THR A 40 6.72 -3.16 -0.18
CA THR A 40 5.62 -2.56 -0.94
C THR A 40 5.66 -1.04 -0.87
N HIS A 41 5.80 -0.48 0.33
CA HIS A 41 5.87 0.97 0.54
C HIS A 41 7.04 1.59 -0.24
N LEU A 42 8.24 1.01 -0.12
CA LEU A 42 9.43 1.52 -0.79
C LEU A 42 9.30 1.46 -2.30
N GLU A 43 8.69 0.40 -2.84
CA GLU A 43 8.49 0.25 -4.27
C GLU A 43 7.56 1.34 -4.83
N LEU A 44 6.47 1.64 -4.11
CA LEU A 44 5.57 2.74 -4.46
C LEU A 44 6.26 4.10 -4.37
N TYR A 45 7.02 4.37 -3.30
CA TYR A 45 7.78 5.63 -3.18
C TYR A 45 8.83 5.80 -4.29
N ARG A 46 9.51 4.73 -4.71
CA ARG A 46 10.48 4.80 -5.83
C ARG A 46 9.79 5.11 -7.15
N ARG A 47 8.63 4.50 -7.40
CA ARG A 47 7.90 4.65 -8.67
C ARG A 47 7.16 5.99 -8.78
N TYR A 48 6.66 6.50 -7.66
CA TYR A 48 5.78 7.65 -7.59
C TYR A 48 6.33 8.68 -6.60
N PRO A 49 7.24 9.57 -7.05
CA PRO A 49 7.88 10.55 -6.17
C PRO A 49 6.94 11.61 -5.56
N SER A 50 5.71 11.72 -6.07
CA SER A 50 4.67 12.61 -5.52
C SER A 50 4.01 12.10 -4.23
N LEU A 51 4.24 10.83 -3.86
CA LEU A 51 3.70 10.26 -2.63
C LEU A 51 4.49 10.71 -1.41
N GLY A 52 3.80 11.28 -0.42
CA GLY A 52 4.36 11.64 0.89
C GLY A 52 3.94 10.73 2.04
N GLY A 53 2.87 9.94 1.86
CA GLY A 53 2.40 8.96 2.83
C GLY A 53 1.69 7.78 2.19
N ILE A 54 1.82 6.59 2.78
CA ILE A 54 1.17 5.35 2.34
C ILE A 54 0.54 4.69 3.56
N VAL A 55 -0.67 4.17 3.37
CA VAL A 55 -1.46 3.44 4.38
C VAL A 55 -1.84 2.09 3.81
N HIS A 56 -1.61 1.03 4.60
CA HIS A 56 -2.15 -0.30 4.37
C HIS A 56 -3.04 -0.69 5.55
N THR A 57 -4.21 -1.25 5.27
CA THR A 57 -5.11 -1.81 6.28
C THR A 57 -5.88 -2.98 5.69
N HIS A 58 -6.58 -3.73 6.53
CA HIS A 58 -7.63 -4.66 6.11
C HIS A 58 -9.01 -4.13 6.54
N SER A 59 -9.33 -2.87 6.20
CA SER A 59 -10.64 -2.30 6.52
C SER A 59 -11.75 -3.10 5.86
N THR A 60 -12.74 -3.55 6.64
CA THR A 60 -13.67 -4.64 6.30
C THR A 60 -14.27 -4.54 4.89
N HIS A 61 -14.84 -3.39 4.52
CA HIS A 61 -15.55 -3.26 3.24
C HIS A 61 -14.59 -3.19 2.04
N ALA A 62 -13.49 -2.46 2.15
CA ALA A 62 -12.50 -2.41 1.06
C ALA A 62 -11.81 -3.77 0.88
N THR A 63 -11.55 -4.49 1.97
CA THR A 63 -11.06 -5.88 1.90
C THR A 63 -12.08 -6.81 1.24
N ALA A 64 -13.38 -6.63 1.44
CA ALA A 64 -14.39 -7.43 0.73
C ALA A 64 -14.32 -7.23 -0.79
N TRP A 65 -14.13 -5.99 -1.26
CA TRP A 65 -13.91 -5.71 -2.69
C TRP A 65 -12.60 -6.30 -3.20
N ALA A 66 -11.52 -6.19 -2.40
CA ALA A 66 -10.23 -6.81 -2.68
C ALA A 66 -10.35 -8.34 -2.82
N GLN A 67 -11.13 -9.00 -1.97
CA GLN A 67 -11.38 -10.45 -2.03
C GLN A 67 -12.29 -10.84 -3.18
N ALA A 68 -13.23 -9.98 -3.55
CA ALA A 68 -14.09 -10.18 -4.73
C ALA A 68 -13.32 -10.05 -6.06
N GLY A 69 -12.14 -9.42 -6.06
CA GLY A 69 -11.36 -9.18 -7.28
C GLY A 69 -12.00 -8.17 -8.21
N LEU A 70 -12.71 -7.20 -7.65
CA LEU A 70 -13.46 -6.19 -8.39
C LEU A 70 -12.98 -4.80 -8.04
N ALA A 71 -12.86 -3.94 -9.06
CA ALA A 71 -12.69 -2.51 -8.87
C ALA A 71 -13.95 -1.91 -8.21
N ILE A 72 -13.78 -0.84 -7.43
CA ILE A 72 -14.90 -0.15 -6.78
C ILE A 72 -15.38 0.97 -7.71
N PRO A 73 -16.58 0.86 -8.29
CA PRO A 73 -17.05 1.85 -9.25
C PRO A 73 -17.34 3.21 -8.60
N ALA A 74 -17.07 4.28 -9.33
CA ALA A 74 -17.43 5.64 -8.92
C ALA A 74 -18.94 5.87 -9.08
N LEU A 75 -19.69 5.70 -7.99
CA LEU A 75 -21.16 5.75 -7.98
C LEU A 75 -21.78 6.99 -7.33
N GLY A 76 -20.97 7.96 -6.87
CA GLY A 76 -21.49 9.15 -6.20
C GLY A 76 -20.43 10.24 -5.97
N THR A 77 -20.88 11.42 -5.60
CA THR A 77 -20.01 12.60 -5.42
C THR A 77 -19.01 12.40 -4.27
N THR A 78 -19.41 11.72 -3.19
CA THR A 78 -18.48 11.38 -2.10
C THR A 78 -17.27 10.57 -2.57
N HIS A 79 -17.43 9.72 -3.59
CA HIS A 79 -16.30 9.04 -4.21
C HIS A 79 -15.46 10.02 -5.03
N ALA A 80 -16.13 10.80 -5.90
CA ALA A 80 -15.50 11.74 -6.82
C ALA A 80 -14.72 12.87 -6.11
N ASP A 81 -15.06 13.20 -4.86
CA ASP A 81 -14.35 14.18 -4.05
C ASP A 81 -12.91 13.75 -3.71
N TYR A 82 -12.62 12.44 -3.76
CA TYR A 82 -11.33 11.86 -3.36
C TYR A 82 -10.64 11.06 -4.46
N PHE A 83 -11.41 10.34 -5.30
CA PHE A 83 -10.90 9.48 -6.35
C PHE A 83 -11.45 9.91 -7.71
N PHE A 84 -10.55 10.12 -8.67
CA PHE A 84 -10.91 10.46 -10.03
C PHE A 84 -11.24 9.21 -10.86
N GLY A 85 -12.49 8.76 -10.77
CA GLY A 85 -12.97 7.53 -11.40
C GLY A 85 -12.89 6.34 -10.45
N ASP A 86 -13.10 5.14 -10.99
CA ASP A 86 -13.14 3.90 -10.19
C ASP A 86 -11.86 3.66 -9.38
N ILE A 87 -11.99 3.06 -8.19
CA ILE A 87 -10.83 2.58 -7.43
C ILE A 87 -10.40 1.24 -8.04
N PRO A 88 -9.21 1.15 -8.63
CA PRO A 88 -8.79 -0.04 -9.35
C PRO A 88 -8.63 -1.25 -8.42
N CYS A 89 -8.78 -2.44 -8.98
CA CYS A 89 -8.36 -3.69 -8.36
C CYS A 89 -7.20 -4.28 -9.16
N THR A 90 -6.14 -4.73 -8.48
CA THR A 90 -5.04 -5.40 -9.16
C THR A 90 -5.50 -6.74 -9.73
N ARG A 91 -4.74 -7.30 -10.68
CA ARG A 91 -4.76 -8.75 -10.90
C ARG A 91 -4.24 -9.50 -9.66
N GLY A 92 -4.42 -10.82 -9.64
CA GLY A 92 -3.78 -11.69 -8.66
C GLY A 92 -2.29 -11.83 -8.94
N LEU A 93 -1.51 -12.06 -7.89
CA LEU A 93 -0.12 -12.49 -8.04
C LEU A 93 -0.06 -13.92 -8.58
N SER A 94 0.94 -14.21 -9.42
CA SER A 94 1.26 -15.58 -9.82
C SER A 94 1.82 -16.38 -8.65
N GLU A 95 1.89 -17.70 -8.80
CA GLU A 95 2.52 -18.56 -7.79
C GLU A 95 4.00 -18.19 -7.57
N GLU A 96 4.75 -17.87 -8.64
CA GLU A 96 6.15 -17.45 -8.48
C GLU A 96 6.27 -16.09 -7.78
N GLU A 97 5.35 -15.16 -8.07
CA GLU A 97 5.30 -13.86 -7.40
C GLU A 97 4.99 -14.00 -5.90
N VAL A 98 4.16 -14.97 -5.53
CA VAL A 98 3.81 -15.28 -4.13
C VAL A 98 4.95 -15.99 -3.40
N GLN A 99 5.61 -16.97 -4.03
CA GLN A 99 6.69 -17.74 -3.40
C GLN A 99 8.03 -16.97 -3.34
N GLY A 100 8.21 -15.96 -4.16
CA GLY A 100 9.38 -15.08 -4.15
C GLY A 100 9.26 -13.94 -3.15
N GLU A 101 9.64 -12.73 -3.60
CA GLU A 101 9.57 -11.50 -2.81
C GLU A 101 8.12 -10.96 -2.77
N TYR A 102 7.24 -11.62 -2.01
CA TYR A 102 5.79 -11.37 -1.98
C TYR A 102 5.41 -9.88 -1.84
N GLU A 103 5.98 -9.18 -0.85
CA GLU A 103 5.65 -7.78 -0.57
C GLU A 103 6.20 -6.84 -1.66
N LEU A 104 7.36 -7.15 -2.22
CA LEU A 104 7.91 -6.42 -3.37
C LEU A 104 7.02 -6.62 -4.60
N ASN A 105 6.60 -7.85 -4.88
CA ASN A 105 5.74 -8.18 -6.02
C ASN A 105 4.33 -7.60 -5.85
N THR A 106 3.84 -7.47 -4.61
CA THR A 106 2.63 -6.69 -4.30
C THR A 106 2.79 -5.23 -4.72
N GLY A 107 3.95 -4.61 -4.44
CA GLY A 107 4.25 -3.26 -4.94
C GLY A 107 4.28 -3.19 -6.47
N LYS A 108 4.93 -4.17 -7.12
CA LYS A 108 5.01 -4.23 -8.58
C LYS A 108 3.64 -4.39 -9.26
N VAL A 109 2.74 -5.23 -8.74
CA VAL A 109 1.42 -5.41 -9.34
C VAL A 109 0.53 -4.18 -9.16
N ILE A 110 0.69 -3.43 -8.05
CA ILE A 110 0.05 -2.13 -7.90
C ILE A 110 0.55 -1.16 -8.97
N ILE A 111 1.88 -1.09 -9.18
CA ILE A 111 2.49 -0.23 -10.20
C ILE A 111 2.06 -0.63 -11.62
N GLU A 112 1.99 -1.93 -11.90
CA GLU A 112 1.46 -2.45 -13.16
C GLU A 112 0.04 -1.96 -13.42
N THR A 113 -0.81 -2.02 -12.38
CA THR A 113 -2.23 -1.64 -12.46
C THR A 113 -2.42 -0.14 -12.66
N LEU A 114 -1.65 0.69 -11.94
CA LEU A 114 -1.73 2.16 -12.05
C LEU A 114 -0.99 2.71 -13.27
N GLY A 115 0.05 2.00 -13.74
CA GLY A 115 0.87 2.39 -14.88
C GLY A 115 1.46 3.79 -14.70
N ASN A 116 1.19 4.66 -15.68
CA ASN A 116 1.65 6.05 -15.72
C ASN A 116 0.60 7.06 -15.23
N ALA A 117 -0.49 6.61 -14.60
CA ALA A 117 -1.47 7.52 -14.02
C ALA A 117 -0.81 8.39 -12.93
N GLU A 118 -1.34 9.60 -12.72
CA GLU A 118 -0.98 10.43 -11.57
C GLU A 118 -1.59 9.79 -10.31
N PRO A 119 -0.78 9.20 -9.42
CA PRO A 119 -1.29 8.44 -8.28
C PRO A 119 -2.08 9.33 -7.31
N LEU A 120 -1.82 10.64 -7.26
CA LEU A 120 -2.60 11.55 -6.42
C LEU A 120 -4.01 11.84 -6.94
N HIS A 121 -4.34 11.51 -8.19
CA HIS A 121 -5.73 11.55 -8.69
C HIS A 121 -6.53 10.32 -8.29
N THR A 122 -5.86 9.20 -8.00
CA THR A 122 -6.46 7.95 -7.55
C THR A 122 -5.71 7.49 -6.30
N PRO A 123 -5.96 8.12 -5.13
CA PRO A 123 -5.16 7.96 -3.90
C PRO A 123 -5.35 6.61 -3.18
N GLY A 124 -5.53 5.52 -3.93
CA GLY A 124 -5.67 4.17 -3.41
C GLY A 124 -6.10 3.14 -4.44
N ILE A 125 -6.02 1.87 -4.03
CA ILE A 125 -6.23 0.67 -4.84
C ILE A 125 -6.63 -0.48 -3.91
N VAL A 126 -7.35 -1.48 -4.43
CA VAL A 126 -7.54 -2.77 -3.75
C VAL A 126 -6.67 -3.85 -4.39
N VAL A 127 -5.94 -4.62 -3.58
CA VAL A 127 -5.07 -5.71 -4.07
C VAL A 127 -5.84 -7.01 -4.01
N TYR A 128 -6.00 -7.69 -5.16
CA TYR A 128 -6.81 -8.91 -5.24
C TYR A 128 -6.35 -9.96 -4.22
N GLN A 129 -7.31 -10.57 -3.51
CA GLN A 129 -7.10 -11.55 -2.43
C GLN A 129 -6.36 -11.02 -1.19
N HIS A 130 -6.20 -9.71 -1.06
CA HIS A 130 -5.48 -9.09 0.05
C HIS A 130 -6.31 -7.97 0.69
N GLY A 131 -6.03 -6.70 0.40
CA GLY A 131 -6.68 -5.56 1.04
C GLY A 131 -6.36 -4.24 0.35
N PRO A 132 -6.87 -3.11 0.87
CA PRO A 132 -6.59 -1.79 0.32
C PRO A 132 -5.17 -1.28 0.62
N PHE A 133 -4.64 -0.53 -0.34
CA PHE A 133 -3.55 0.42 -0.14
C PHE A 133 -4.06 1.82 -0.49
N ALA A 134 -3.69 2.82 0.28
CA ALA A 134 -4.01 4.23 0.05
C ALA A 134 -2.77 5.10 0.21
N TRP A 135 -2.77 6.29 -0.38
CA TRP A 135 -1.63 7.21 -0.32
C TRP A 135 -2.05 8.68 -0.44
N GLY A 136 -1.13 9.58 -0.11
CA GLY A 136 -1.36 11.02 -0.14
C GLY A 136 -0.07 11.82 -0.16
N LYS A 137 -0.21 13.15 -0.05
CA LYS A 137 0.90 14.11 0.06
C LYS A 137 1.52 14.13 1.46
#